data_AF-D6D3I7-F1
#
_entry.id   AF-D6D3I7-F1
#
_cell.length_a   1.000
_cell.length_b   1.000
_cell.length_c   1.000
_cell.angle_alpha   90.00
_cell.angle_beta   90.00
_cell.angle_gamma   90.00
#
_symmetry.space_group_name_H-M   'P 1'
#
loop_
_entity.id
_entity.type
_entity.pdbx_description
1 polymer ?
#
loop_
_entity_poly.entity_id
_entity_poly.type
_entity_poly.pdbx_seq_one_letter_code
_entity_poly.pdbx_strand_id
1 'polypeptide(L)'
;MIYIESRKRKLEKIKEEYPDAVILDITSNSETRYAKILSPFYPHGNIPIPFTDGLKATCVEAVWQGLKVFEGVGVDFATFKNDTMRDLKRTVRKYGVPKGHSKGAYSKELLGYFEARMLIYLPTYKWVLDNVPEVHHVVERIKEQSKIQDIVLLDYNTNIDFRDISKPMSHAGLVKLYIEGKYPDNMDNYKPMNKEEIEEKKIREKEFKKELKKKAKEKRKEQTNNLFDEIK
;
A
#
# COMPACT_ATOMS: atom_id res chain seq x y z
N MET A 1 8.31 7.64 13.90
CA MET A 1 8.43 6.45 13.01
C MET A 1 7.09 6.16 12.33
N ILE A 2 7.09 5.56 11.14
CA ILE A 2 5.85 5.16 10.44
C ILE A 2 5.60 3.65 10.60
N TYR A 3 4.42 3.26 11.04
CA TYR A 3 3.98 1.87 11.18
C TYR A 3 2.78 1.60 10.28
N ILE A 4 2.63 0.35 9.89
CA ILE A 4 1.51 -0.11 9.05
C ILE A 4 0.68 -1.09 9.87
N GLU A 5 -0.62 -0.82 10.00
CA GLU A 5 -1.54 -1.68 10.70
C GLU A 5 -2.76 -2.03 9.85
N SER A 6 -3.35 -3.18 10.14
CA SER A 6 -4.55 -3.59 9.41
C SER A 6 -5.76 -2.75 9.85
N ARG A 7 -6.46 -2.16 8.89
CA ARG A 7 -7.75 -1.46 9.08
C ARG A 7 -8.83 -2.32 9.73
N LYS A 8 -8.66 -3.66 9.70
CA LYS A 8 -9.56 -4.64 10.34
C LYS A 8 -9.35 -4.74 11.85
N ARG A 9 -8.24 -4.24 12.39
CA ARG A 9 -7.98 -4.23 13.84
C ARG A 9 -8.87 -3.20 14.52
N LYS A 10 -9.24 -3.49 15.77
CA LYS A 10 -9.91 -2.52 16.66
C LYS A 10 -8.98 -1.34 16.93
N LEU A 11 -9.51 -0.13 16.78
CA LEU A 11 -8.74 1.11 16.92
C LEU A 11 -8.18 1.26 18.33
N GLU A 12 -8.93 0.82 19.34
CA GLU A 12 -8.54 0.85 20.75
C GLU A 12 -7.26 0.06 20.97
N LYS A 13 -7.16 -1.14 20.37
CA LYS A 13 -5.95 -1.97 20.46
C LYS A 13 -4.74 -1.38 19.74
N ILE A 14 -4.97 -0.62 18.67
CA ILE A 14 -3.88 0.09 17.99
C ILE A 14 -3.41 1.24 18.88
N LYS A 15 -4.33 2.02 19.46
CA LYS A 15 -3.98 3.10 20.40
C LYS A 15 -3.26 2.58 21.63
N GLU A 16 -3.64 1.42 22.17
CA GLU A 16 -2.90 0.79 23.27
C GLU A 16 -1.44 0.45 22.90
N GLU A 17 -1.21 -0.02 21.67
CA GLU A 17 0.14 -0.36 21.17
C GLU A 17 0.95 0.88 20.75
N TYR A 18 0.28 1.96 20.34
CA TYR A 18 0.86 3.20 19.85
C TYR A 18 0.17 4.43 20.47
N PRO A 19 0.33 4.68 21.79
CA PRO A 19 -0.50 5.63 22.55
C PRO A 19 -0.41 7.08 22.07
N ASP A 20 0.75 7.51 21.57
CA ASP A 20 0.97 8.89 21.12
C ASP A 20 1.02 8.99 19.58
N ALA A 21 0.66 7.93 18.87
CA ALA A 21 0.76 7.92 17.42
C ALA A 21 -0.45 8.59 16.77
N VAL A 22 -0.21 9.34 15.69
CA VAL A 22 -1.28 9.77 14.80
C VAL A 22 -1.72 8.57 13.96
N ILE A 23 -3.01 8.27 13.94
CA ILE A 23 -3.56 7.16 13.16
C ILE A 23 -4.27 7.72 11.91
N LEU A 24 -3.80 7.36 10.72
CA LEU A 24 -4.37 7.76 9.44
C LEU A 24 -4.92 6.54 8.69
N ASP A 25 -6.22 6.55 8.39
CA ASP A 25 -6.83 5.60 7.44
C ASP A 25 -6.62 6.11 6.01
N ILE A 26 -5.76 5.43 5.24
CA ILE A 26 -5.48 5.80 3.84
C ILE A 26 -6.21 4.91 2.84
N THR A 27 -7.15 4.09 3.29
CA THR A 27 -7.96 3.25 2.40
C THR A 27 -8.97 4.09 1.62
N SER A 28 -9.53 3.50 0.55
CA SER A 28 -10.64 4.12 -0.20
C SER A 28 -11.89 4.40 0.66
N ASN A 29 -12.01 3.74 1.80
CA ASN A 29 -13.14 3.88 2.73
C ASN A 29 -12.89 4.91 3.83
N SER A 30 -11.72 5.57 3.85
CA SER A 30 -11.42 6.64 4.80
C SER A 30 -12.50 7.73 4.76
N GLU A 31 -12.88 8.29 5.89
CA GLU A 31 -13.78 9.45 5.92
C GLU A 31 -13.02 10.75 5.63
N THR A 32 -11.70 10.69 5.70
CA THR A 32 -10.81 11.85 5.60
C THR A 32 -10.27 11.99 4.18
N ARG A 33 -10.65 13.07 3.47
CA ARG A 33 -10.26 13.28 2.06
C ARG A 33 -8.74 13.20 1.86
N TYR A 34 -7.96 13.95 2.65
CA TYR A 34 -6.51 14.03 2.46
C TYR A 34 -5.79 12.68 2.70
N ALA A 35 -6.38 11.77 3.47
CA ALA A 35 -5.83 10.43 3.65
C ALA A 35 -6.33 9.49 2.52
N LYS A 36 -7.59 9.63 2.13
CA LYS A 36 -8.20 8.85 1.03
C LYS A 36 -7.49 9.04 -0.31
N ILE A 37 -6.97 10.23 -0.61
CA ILE A 37 -6.27 10.49 -1.88
C ILE A 37 -5.00 9.64 -2.05
N LEU A 38 -4.44 9.09 -0.96
CA LEU A 38 -3.32 8.17 -1.02
C LEU A 38 -3.74 6.76 -1.46
N SER A 39 -5.03 6.43 -1.45
CA SER A 39 -5.51 5.13 -1.93
C SER A 39 -5.26 4.98 -3.44
N PRO A 40 -4.77 3.83 -3.92
CA PRO A 40 -4.60 3.58 -5.36
C PRO A 40 -5.94 3.48 -6.12
N PHE A 41 -7.05 3.44 -5.39
CA PHE A 41 -8.40 3.49 -5.96
C PHE A 41 -8.86 4.93 -6.21
N TYR A 42 -8.21 5.95 -5.64
CA TYR A 42 -8.65 7.34 -5.76
C TYR A 42 -8.49 7.83 -7.21
N PRO A 43 -9.52 8.46 -7.80
CA PRO A 43 -9.56 8.81 -9.21
C PRO A 43 -8.83 10.13 -9.49
N HIS A 44 -7.51 10.12 -9.38
CA HIS A 44 -6.66 11.28 -9.69
C HIS A 44 -6.77 11.74 -11.14
N GLY A 45 -7.14 10.84 -12.04
CA GLY A 45 -7.15 11.10 -13.47
C GLY A 45 -5.75 11.19 -14.05
N ASN A 46 -5.68 11.17 -15.37
CA ASN A 46 -4.47 11.43 -16.14
C ASN A 46 -3.24 10.57 -15.82
N ILE A 47 -3.40 9.42 -15.15
CA ILE A 47 -2.29 8.53 -14.80
C ILE A 47 -1.86 7.79 -16.07
N PRO A 48 -0.60 7.89 -16.53
CA PRO A 48 -0.13 7.20 -17.71
C PRO A 48 -0.17 5.68 -17.51
N ILE A 49 -0.55 4.95 -18.55
CA ILE A 49 -0.50 3.49 -18.55
C ILE A 49 0.91 3.07 -19.00
N PRO A 50 1.69 2.35 -18.19
CA PRO A 50 3.03 1.90 -18.58
C PRO A 50 3.02 1.16 -19.92
N PHE A 51 4.07 1.36 -20.72
CA PHE A 51 4.23 0.76 -22.05
C PHE A 51 3.10 1.10 -23.04
N THR A 52 2.39 2.20 -22.83
CA THR A 52 1.30 2.64 -23.70
C THR A 52 1.36 4.14 -23.93
N ASP A 53 1.74 4.55 -25.13
CA ASP A 53 1.82 5.96 -25.47
C ASP A 53 0.43 6.59 -25.58
N GLY A 54 0.27 7.77 -24.98
CA GLY A 54 -0.95 8.59 -25.07
C GLY A 54 -2.16 8.08 -24.28
N LEU A 55 -2.15 6.84 -23.78
CA LEU A 55 -3.27 6.30 -23.01
C LEU A 55 -3.10 6.52 -21.51
N LYS A 56 -4.17 6.96 -20.87
CA LYS A 56 -4.22 7.28 -19.43
C LYS A 56 -5.38 6.58 -18.75
N ALA A 57 -5.29 6.41 -17.45
CA ALA A 57 -6.32 5.86 -16.59
C ALA A 57 -6.72 6.83 -15.48
N THR A 58 -7.88 6.56 -14.88
CA THR A 58 -8.46 7.34 -13.78
C THR A 58 -7.76 7.13 -12.44
N CYS A 59 -7.30 5.91 -12.14
CA CYS A 59 -6.61 5.56 -10.89
C CYS A 59 -5.58 4.44 -11.12
N VAL A 60 -4.73 4.20 -10.12
CA VAL A 60 -3.69 3.15 -10.18
C VAL A 60 -4.31 1.76 -10.28
N GLU A 61 -5.38 1.50 -9.50
CA GLU A 61 -6.08 0.24 -9.57
C GLU A 61 -6.74 0.03 -10.94
N ALA A 62 -7.19 1.09 -11.61
CA ALA A 62 -7.72 0.99 -12.97
C ALA A 62 -6.65 0.56 -13.97
N VAL A 63 -5.41 1.06 -13.86
CA VAL A 63 -4.27 0.57 -14.66
C VAL A 63 -4.06 -0.93 -14.40
N TRP A 64 -3.96 -1.31 -13.11
CA TRP A 64 -3.71 -2.68 -12.70
C TRP A 64 -4.78 -3.66 -13.20
N GLN A 65 -6.05 -3.37 -12.93
CA GLN A 65 -7.16 -4.23 -13.30
C GLN A 65 -7.45 -4.20 -14.80
N GLY A 66 -7.31 -3.05 -15.45
CA GLY A 66 -7.50 -2.93 -16.90
C GLY A 66 -6.48 -3.73 -17.69
N LEU A 67 -5.21 -3.76 -17.26
CA LEU A 67 -4.15 -4.56 -17.90
C LEU A 67 -4.18 -6.05 -17.53
N LYS A 68 -4.95 -6.46 -16.53
CA LYS A 68 -5.04 -7.86 -16.10
C LYS A 68 -5.69 -8.70 -17.21
N VAL A 69 -5.07 -9.84 -17.54
CA VAL A 69 -5.56 -10.77 -18.55
C VAL A 69 -5.99 -12.07 -17.90
N PHE A 70 -7.12 -12.60 -18.36
CA PHE A 70 -7.69 -13.88 -17.97
C PHE A 70 -7.71 -14.83 -19.17
N GLU A 71 -8.07 -16.09 -18.95
CA GLU A 71 -8.02 -17.11 -19.98
C GLU A 71 -8.77 -16.75 -21.28
N GLY A 72 -9.96 -16.16 -21.17
CA GLY A 72 -10.79 -15.73 -22.29
C GLY A 72 -11.05 -14.22 -22.36
N VAL A 73 -10.39 -13.40 -21.53
CA VAL A 73 -10.64 -11.95 -21.47
C VAL A 73 -9.31 -11.20 -21.40
N GLY A 74 -9.07 -10.34 -22.40
CA GLY A 74 -7.87 -9.51 -22.51
C GLY A 74 -7.91 -8.23 -21.66
N VAL A 75 -7.19 -7.23 -22.15
CA VAL A 75 -7.18 -5.86 -21.60
C VAL A 75 -8.60 -5.28 -21.62
N ASP A 76 -8.98 -4.60 -20.54
CA ASP A 76 -10.27 -3.94 -20.40
C ASP A 76 -10.13 -2.42 -20.39
N PHE A 77 -10.41 -1.80 -21.55
CA PHE A 77 -10.33 -0.36 -21.75
C PHE A 77 -11.42 0.42 -21.00
N ALA A 78 -12.55 -0.21 -20.67
CA ALA A 78 -13.59 0.45 -19.89
C ALA A 78 -13.13 0.66 -18.45
N THR A 79 -12.40 -0.32 -17.88
CA THR A 79 -11.83 -0.22 -16.54
C THR A 79 -10.90 1.00 -16.40
N PHE A 80 -10.10 1.36 -17.42
CA PHE A 80 -9.25 2.55 -17.38
C PHE A 80 -10.01 3.86 -17.17
N LYS A 81 -11.29 3.91 -17.54
CA LYS A 81 -12.14 5.10 -17.48
C LYS A 81 -13.01 5.16 -16.23
N ASN A 82 -12.98 4.15 -15.36
CA ASN A 82 -13.83 4.09 -14.17
C ASN A 82 -13.27 5.00 -13.06
N ASP A 83 -13.97 6.10 -12.78
CA ASP A 83 -13.63 7.09 -11.75
C ASP A 83 -14.48 6.96 -10.47
N THR A 84 -15.36 5.96 -10.39
CA THR A 84 -16.35 5.83 -9.31
C THR A 84 -15.76 5.25 -8.01
N MET A 85 -14.53 4.74 -8.06
CA MET A 85 -13.89 3.90 -7.03
C MET A 85 -14.61 2.58 -6.73
N ARG A 86 -15.67 2.27 -7.46
CA ARG A 86 -16.50 1.06 -7.28
C ARG A 86 -16.27 0.10 -8.42
N ASP A 87 -16.40 -1.19 -8.13
CA ASP A 87 -16.36 -2.28 -9.11
C ASP A 87 -15.14 -2.32 -10.05
N LEU A 88 -14.02 -1.72 -9.63
CA LEU A 88 -12.74 -1.75 -10.36
C LEU A 88 -12.11 -3.15 -10.42
N LYS A 89 -12.39 -4.00 -9.42
CA LYS A 89 -11.72 -5.30 -9.29
C LYS A 89 -12.28 -6.33 -10.26
N ARG A 90 -11.43 -6.81 -11.17
CA ARG A 90 -11.72 -7.96 -12.03
C ARG A 90 -11.35 -9.26 -11.30
N THR A 91 -12.37 -10.01 -10.90
CA THR A 91 -12.25 -11.17 -10.00
C THR A 91 -12.27 -12.51 -10.73
N VAL A 92 -11.65 -13.52 -10.11
CA VAL A 92 -11.62 -14.89 -10.66
C VAL A 92 -13.00 -15.51 -10.80
N ARG A 93 -13.94 -15.16 -9.90
CA ARG A 93 -15.32 -15.64 -9.96
C ARG A 93 -16.05 -15.20 -11.23
N LYS A 94 -15.74 -14.00 -11.75
CA LYS A 94 -16.40 -13.45 -12.94
C LYS A 94 -15.63 -13.76 -14.22
N TYR A 95 -14.30 -13.75 -14.18
CA TYR A 95 -13.45 -13.77 -15.38
C TYR A 95 -12.60 -15.05 -15.53
N GLY A 96 -12.62 -15.96 -14.55
CA GLY A 96 -11.82 -17.20 -14.57
C GLY A 96 -10.39 -17.01 -14.07
N VAL A 97 -9.49 -17.91 -14.51
CA VAL A 97 -8.09 -17.92 -14.05
C VAL A 97 -7.31 -16.75 -14.68
N PRO A 98 -6.62 -15.92 -13.88
CA PRO A 98 -5.71 -14.90 -14.42
C PRO A 98 -4.51 -15.54 -15.11
N LYS A 99 -4.17 -15.07 -16.31
CA LYS A 99 -2.95 -15.48 -17.01
C LYS A 99 -1.76 -14.56 -16.69
N GLY A 100 -2.02 -13.29 -16.35
CA GLY A 100 -0.98 -12.30 -16.08
C GLY A 100 -1.47 -10.87 -16.29
N HIS A 101 -0.57 -9.97 -16.64
CA HIS A 101 -0.91 -8.60 -17.07
C HIS A 101 -0.28 -8.30 -18.43
N SER A 102 -1.02 -7.67 -19.33
CA SER A 102 -0.49 -7.19 -20.60
C SER A 102 0.55 -6.09 -20.33
N LYS A 103 1.70 -6.16 -21.00
CA LYS A 103 2.75 -5.13 -20.91
C LYS A 103 2.37 -3.91 -21.76
N GLY A 104 1.38 -3.15 -21.27
CA GLY A 104 0.73 -2.08 -21.99
C GLY A 104 -0.57 -2.50 -22.66
N ALA A 105 -1.41 -1.53 -23.02
CA ALA A 105 -2.80 -1.77 -23.40
C ALA A 105 -2.98 -2.48 -24.75
N TYR A 106 -1.99 -2.35 -25.64
CA TYR A 106 -2.02 -2.91 -26.99
C TYR A 106 -0.99 -4.03 -27.21
N SER A 107 -0.29 -4.43 -26.15
CA SER A 107 0.78 -5.45 -26.25
C SER A 107 0.22 -6.87 -26.32
N LYS A 108 0.99 -7.76 -26.93
CA LYS A 108 0.79 -9.22 -26.88
C LYS A 108 1.69 -9.89 -25.83
N GLU A 109 2.67 -9.16 -25.30
CA GLU A 109 3.57 -9.65 -24.25
C GLU A 109 2.81 -9.67 -22.90
N LEU A 110 2.88 -10.82 -22.23
CA LEU A 110 2.20 -11.04 -20.97
C LEU A 110 3.23 -11.17 -19.84
N LEU A 111 3.11 -10.29 -18.85
CA LEU A 111 3.92 -10.30 -17.64
C LEU A 111 3.34 -11.24 -16.60
N GLY A 112 4.22 -11.99 -15.92
CA GLY A 112 3.89 -12.70 -14.70
C GLY A 112 3.51 -11.75 -13.57
N TYR A 113 2.97 -12.29 -12.47
CA TYR A 113 2.46 -11.47 -11.36
C TYR A 113 3.54 -10.57 -10.72
N PHE A 114 4.76 -11.09 -10.51
CA PHE A 114 5.86 -10.31 -9.95
C PHE A 114 6.35 -9.24 -10.91
N GLU A 115 6.58 -9.59 -12.18
CA GLU A 115 7.01 -8.65 -13.21
C GLU A 115 5.99 -7.52 -13.39
N ALA A 116 4.70 -7.85 -13.44
CA ALA A 116 3.63 -6.86 -13.50
C ALA A 116 3.64 -5.93 -12.28
N ARG A 117 3.85 -6.47 -11.06
CA ARG A 117 3.94 -5.66 -9.85
C ARG A 117 5.05 -4.61 -9.98
N MET A 118 6.20 -5.01 -10.52
CA MET A 118 7.37 -4.15 -10.60
C MET A 118 7.40 -3.22 -11.81
N LEU A 119 6.86 -3.64 -12.97
CA LEU A 119 6.88 -2.85 -14.21
C LEU A 119 5.61 -2.02 -14.41
N ILE A 120 4.50 -2.43 -13.80
CA ILE A 120 3.21 -1.74 -13.92
C ILE A 120 2.84 -1.10 -12.59
N TYR A 121 2.59 -1.89 -11.54
CA TYR A 121 1.94 -1.36 -10.33
C TYR A 121 2.80 -0.34 -9.59
N LEU A 122 4.05 -0.71 -9.25
CA LEU A 122 4.97 0.13 -8.49
C LEU A 122 5.29 1.44 -9.24
N PRO A 123 5.68 1.43 -10.53
CA PRO A 123 5.93 2.68 -11.26
C PRO A 123 4.68 3.55 -11.40
N THR A 124 3.50 2.94 -11.61
CA THR A 124 2.24 3.67 -11.70
C THR A 124 1.90 4.38 -10.38
N TYR A 125 2.06 3.69 -9.25
CA TYR A 125 1.80 4.32 -7.95
C TYR A 125 2.87 5.35 -7.59
N LYS A 126 4.14 5.08 -7.88
CA LYS A 126 5.22 6.07 -7.73
C LYS A 126 4.95 7.33 -8.55
N TRP A 127 4.49 7.18 -9.79
CA TRP A 127 4.11 8.32 -10.63
C TRP A 127 3.08 9.22 -9.93
N VAL A 128 2.07 8.63 -9.28
CA VAL A 128 1.08 9.40 -8.49
C VAL A 128 1.75 10.14 -7.33
N LEU A 129 2.64 9.47 -6.59
CA LEU A 129 3.36 10.07 -5.45
C LEU A 129 4.31 11.21 -5.89
N ASP A 130 4.89 11.09 -7.08
CA ASP A 130 5.82 12.08 -7.66
C ASP A 130 5.08 13.27 -8.31
N ASN A 131 3.97 13.02 -9.02
CA ASN A 131 3.42 13.98 -9.99
C ASN A 131 2.07 14.59 -9.60
N VAL A 132 1.34 14.02 -8.64
CA VAL A 132 0.06 14.60 -8.20
C VAL A 132 0.31 15.58 -7.04
N PRO A 133 0.14 16.91 -7.23
CA PRO A 133 0.59 17.89 -6.25
C PRO A 133 -0.06 17.74 -4.86
N GLU A 134 -1.37 17.42 -4.81
CA GLU A 134 -2.05 17.24 -3.53
C GLU A 134 -1.57 15.98 -2.78
N VAL A 135 -1.25 14.91 -3.51
CA VAL A 135 -0.68 13.69 -2.93
C VAL A 135 0.70 13.97 -2.38
N HIS A 136 1.56 14.63 -3.17
CA HIS A 136 2.90 15.00 -2.75
C HIS A 136 2.89 15.85 -1.47
N HIS A 137 2.00 16.84 -1.39
CA HIS A 137 1.83 17.66 -0.18
C HIS A 137 1.46 16.84 1.05
N VAL A 138 0.54 15.88 0.94
CA VAL A 138 0.16 15.01 2.07
C VAL A 138 1.32 14.11 2.48
N VAL A 139 2.05 13.54 1.53
CA VAL A 139 3.22 12.68 1.78
C VAL A 139 4.30 13.44 2.53
N GLU A 140 4.66 14.66 2.12
CA GLU A 140 5.65 15.47 2.83
C GLU A 140 5.16 15.88 4.23
N ARG A 141 3.86 16.14 4.42
CA ARG A 141 3.31 16.37 5.76
C ARG A 141 3.41 15.15 6.67
N ILE A 142 3.15 13.95 6.15
CA ILE A 142 3.33 12.69 6.90
C ILE A 142 4.80 12.53 7.27
N LYS A 143 5.72 12.80 6.34
CA LYS A 143 7.17 12.73 6.57
C LYS A 143 7.62 13.68 7.67
N GLU A 144 7.25 14.95 7.62
CA GLU A 144 7.60 15.92 8.66
C GLU A 144 6.99 15.56 10.02
N GLN A 145 5.73 15.15 10.05
CA GLN A 145 5.09 14.73 11.29
C GLN A 145 5.74 13.47 11.87
N SER A 146 6.26 12.56 11.02
CA SER A 146 6.89 11.31 11.46
C SER A 146 8.22 11.51 12.19
N LYS A 147 8.81 12.71 12.09
CA LYS A 147 9.99 13.15 12.85
C LYS A 147 9.63 13.61 14.26
N ILE A 148 8.39 14.07 14.47
CA ILE A 148 7.89 14.61 15.73
C ILE A 148 7.27 13.49 16.57
N GLN A 149 6.45 12.65 15.94
CA GLN A 149 5.76 11.56 16.63
C GLN A 149 5.58 10.34 15.72
N ASP A 150 5.14 9.25 16.31
CA ASP A 150 4.81 8.05 15.57
C ASP A 150 3.54 8.24 14.73
N ILE A 151 3.49 7.58 13.58
CA ILE A 151 2.34 7.58 12.67
C ILE A 151 1.98 6.13 12.37
N VAL A 152 0.71 5.78 12.52
CA VAL A 152 0.17 4.50 12.09
C VAL A 152 -0.69 4.73 10.86
N LEU A 153 -0.27 4.19 9.72
CA LEU A 153 -1.06 4.16 8.50
C LEU A 153 -1.89 2.88 8.45
N LEU A 154 -3.20 3.02 8.28
CA LEU A 154 -4.11 1.88 8.17
C LEU A 154 -4.32 1.47 6.71
N ASP A 155 -4.28 0.17 6.47
CA ASP A 155 -4.62 -0.42 5.18
C ASP A 155 -5.23 -1.83 5.37
N TYR A 156 -5.87 -2.38 4.35
CA TYR A 156 -6.41 -3.74 4.42
C TYR A 156 -5.32 -4.80 4.45
N ASN A 157 -4.21 -4.56 3.73
CA ASN A 157 -3.01 -5.41 3.74
C ASN A 157 -1.89 -4.71 4.50
N THR A 158 -0.95 -5.49 5.04
CA THR A 158 0.21 -4.97 5.79
C THR A 158 1.54 -5.48 5.23
N ASN A 159 1.53 -6.13 4.07
CA ASN A 159 2.77 -6.59 3.43
C ASN A 159 3.50 -5.41 2.80
N ILE A 160 4.58 -4.96 3.42
CA ILE A 160 5.41 -3.85 2.93
C ILE A 160 6.44 -4.33 1.90
N ASP A 161 6.74 -5.62 1.89
CA ASP A 161 7.77 -6.16 1.01
C ASP A 161 7.19 -6.55 -0.35
N PHE A 162 7.58 -5.79 -1.38
CA PHE A 162 7.12 -6.00 -2.75
C PHE A 162 7.62 -7.32 -3.36
N ARG A 163 8.72 -7.90 -2.84
CA ARG A 163 9.25 -9.21 -3.26
C ARG A 163 8.44 -10.38 -2.71
N ASP A 164 7.71 -10.18 -1.60
CA ASP A 164 6.78 -11.17 -1.07
C ASP A 164 5.49 -11.19 -1.90
N ILE A 165 5.41 -12.13 -2.84
CA ILE A 165 4.22 -12.34 -3.68
C ILE A 165 3.18 -13.27 -3.04
N SER A 166 3.47 -13.86 -1.87
CA SER A 166 2.51 -14.74 -1.17
C SER A 166 1.34 -13.95 -0.57
N LYS A 167 1.51 -12.64 -0.39
CA LYS A 167 0.51 -11.72 0.14
C LYS A 167 0.34 -10.50 -0.77
N PRO A 168 -0.87 -9.94 -0.89
CA PRO A 168 -1.07 -8.66 -1.56
C PRO A 168 -0.27 -7.55 -0.88
N MET A 169 0.25 -6.59 -1.65
CA MET A 169 0.98 -5.45 -1.10
C MET A 169 0.07 -4.56 -0.26
N SER A 170 0.69 -3.91 0.73
CA SER A 170 0.10 -2.79 1.45
C SER A 170 0.38 -1.49 0.70
N HIS A 171 -0.67 -0.75 0.36
CA HIS A 171 -0.54 0.59 -0.21
C HIS A 171 0.08 1.54 0.81
N ALA A 172 -0.29 1.40 2.08
CA ALA A 172 0.32 2.15 3.17
C ALA A 172 1.81 1.81 3.34
N GLY A 173 2.17 0.53 3.14
CA GLY A 173 3.56 0.09 3.06
C GLY A 173 4.33 0.81 1.94
N LEU A 174 3.73 0.96 0.76
CA LEU A 174 4.36 1.66 -0.37
C LEU A 174 4.54 3.17 -0.09
N VAL A 175 3.58 3.83 0.56
CA VAL A 175 3.74 5.23 1.01
C VAL A 175 4.89 5.35 2.01
N LYS A 176 5.00 4.43 2.97
CA LYS A 176 6.13 4.38 3.91
C LYS A 176 7.46 4.21 3.19
N LEU A 177 7.57 3.27 2.24
CA LEU A 177 8.79 3.08 1.45
C LEU A 177 9.16 4.34 0.67
N TYR A 178 8.17 5.04 0.10
CA TYR A 178 8.39 6.30 -0.59
C TYR A 178 8.96 7.38 0.34
N ILE A 179 8.32 7.59 1.50
CA ILE A 179 8.76 8.58 2.50
C ILE A 179 10.17 8.28 3.02
N GLU A 180 10.50 7.00 3.18
CA GLU A 180 11.82 6.56 3.67
C GLU A 180 12.91 6.52 2.58
N GLY A 181 12.60 6.87 1.33
CA GLY A 181 13.56 6.80 0.22
C GLY A 181 13.95 5.37 -0.16
N LYS A 182 13.10 4.38 0.15
CA LYS A 182 13.30 2.93 -0.10
C LYS A 182 12.31 2.37 -1.12
N TYR A 183 11.68 3.23 -1.91
CA TYR A 183 10.78 2.80 -2.97
C TYR A 183 11.58 2.08 -4.06
N PRO A 184 11.13 0.93 -4.58
CA PRO A 184 11.86 0.20 -5.62
C PRO A 184 11.98 1.02 -6.91
N ASP A 185 13.18 1.09 -7.48
CA ASP A 185 13.54 1.94 -8.62
C ASP A 185 14.02 1.15 -9.86
N ASN A 186 14.82 0.09 -9.69
CA ASN A 186 15.34 -0.72 -10.80
C ASN A 186 15.00 -2.22 -10.66
N MET A 187 14.41 -2.78 -11.70
CA MET A 187 13.97 -4.17 -11.79
C MET A 187 15.09 -5.21 -11.79
N ASP A 188 16.25 -4.90 -12.39
CA ASP A 188 17.31 -5.88 -12.63
C ASP A 188 17.88 -6.49 -11.33
N ASN A 189 17.64 -5.82 -10.20
CA ASN A 189 18.16 -6.20 -8.90
C ASN A 189 17.18 -7.01 -8.04
N TYR A 190 15.95 -7.26 -8.51
CA TYR A 190 14.92 -7.87 -7.68
C TYR A 190 14.41 -9.20 -8.22
N LYS A 191 14.29 -10.17 -7.30
CA LYS A 191 13.62 -11.44 -7.52
C LYS A 191 12.54 -11.64 -6.45
N PRO A 192 11.48 -12.41 -6.72
CA PRO A 192 10.52 -12.80 -5.69
C PRO A 192 11.25 -13.46 -4.52
N MET A 193 10.72 -13.29 -3.31
CA MET A 193 11.27 -13.97 -2.14
C MET A 193 11.18 -15.49 -2.32
N ASN A 194 12.25 -16.18 -1.94
CA ASN A 194 12.22 -17.63 -1.83
C ASN A 194 11.53 -18.06 -0.51
N LYS A 195 11.37 -19.38 -0.31
CA LYS A 195 10.67 -19.92 0.87
C LYS A 195 11.38 -19.60 2.19
N GLU A 196 12.72 -19.60 2.21
CA GLU A 196 13.53 -19.33 3.39
C GLU A 196 13.40 -17.85 3.79
N GLU A 197 13.55 -16.93 2.84
CA GLU A 197 13.36 -15.49 3.06
C GLU A 197 11.96 -15.16 3.61
N ILE A 198 10.92 -15.85 3.10
CA ILE A 198 9.54 -15.71 3.59
C ILE A 198 9.42 -16.18 5.04
N GLU A 199 10.05 -17.29 5.40
CA GLU A 199 9.97 -17.83 6.76
C GLU A 199 10.73 -16.96 7.76
N GLU A 200 11.94 -16.53 7.41
CA GLU A 200 12.70 -15.56 8.22
C GLU A 200 11.93 -14.25 8.40
N LYS A 201 11.29 -13.75 7.35
CA LYS A 201 10.45 -12.56 7.43
C LYS A 201 9.32 -12.74 8.44
N LYS A 202 8.64 -13.90 8.45
CA LYS A 202 7.57 -14.18 9.44
C LYS A 202 8.11 -14.18 10.86
N ILE A 203 9.31 -14.74 11.08
CA ILE A 203 9.96 -14.73 12.39
C ILE A 203 10.24 -13.29 12.83
N ARG A 204 10.88 -12.49 11.97
CA ARG A 204 11.14 -11.05 12.24
C ARG A 204 9.86 -10.27 12.55
N GLU A 205 8.80 -10.46 11.77
CA GLU A 205 7.49 -9.81 12.01
C GLU A 205 6.89 -10.22 13.37
N LYS A 206 7.03 -11.48 13.78
CA LYS A 206 6.52 -12.00 15.05
C LYS A 206 7.31 -11.44 16.23
N GLU A 207 8.63 -11.36 16.12
CA GLU A 207 9.50 -10.79 17.14
C GLU A 207 9.26 -9.30 17.32
N PHE A 208 9.20 -8.55 16.22
CA PHE A 208 8.87 -7.13 16.23
C PHE A 208 7.54 -6.84 16.92
N LYS A 209 6.49 -7.63 16.64
CA LYS A 209 5.19 -7.51 17.32
C LYS A 209 5.24 -7.81 18.81
N LYS A 210 6.08 -8.77 19.24
CA LYS A 210 6.27 -9.06 20.66
C LYS A 210 6.95 -7.89 21.37
N GLU A 211 7.99 -7.32 20.75
CA GLU A 211 8.72 -6.18 21.29
C GLU A 211 7.82 -4.94 21.42
N LEU A 212 7.04 -4.63 20.37
CA LEU A 212 6.06 -3.54 20.41
C LEU A 212 5.08 -3.67 21.58
N LYS A 213 4.50 -4.86 21.77
CA LYS A 213 3.56 -5.11 22.88
C LYS A 213 4.23 -4.99 24.26
N LYS A 214 5.50 -5.38 24.36
CA LYS A 214 6.28 -5.23 25.59
C LYS A 214 6.47 -3.75 25.92
N LYS A 215 6.95 -2.95 24.95
CA LYS A 215 7.12 -1.48 25.09
C LYS A 215 5.82 -0.77 25.46
N ALA A 216 4.72 -1.13 24.80
CA ALA A 216 3.40 -0.59 25.11
C ALA A 216 2.96 -0.88 26.56
N LYS A 217 3.21 -2.10 27.05
CA LYS A 217 2.89 -2.49 28.43
C LYS A 217 3.76 -1.74 29.46
N GLU A 218 5.05 -1.58 29.17
CA GLU A 218 5.98 -0.81 30.02
C GLU A 218 5.54 0.65 30.14
N LYS A 219 5.25 1.30 29.01
CA LYS A 219 4.77 2.68 28.96
C LYS A 219 3.45 2.88 29.69
N ARG A 220 2.52 1.92 29.58
CA ARG A 220 1.26 1.96 30.35
C ARG A 220 1.52 1.88 31.87
N LYS A 221 2.48 1.07 32.29
CA LYS A 221 2.85 0.94 33.71
C LYS A 221 3.46 2.24 34.24
N GLU A 222 4.32 2.90 33.46
CA GLU A 222 4.88 4.21 33.79
C GLU A 222 3.81 5.29 33.91
N GLN A 223 2.90 5.40 32.94
CA GLN A 223 1.78 6.35 32.99
C GLN A 223 0.88 6.11 34.21
N THR A 224 0.64 4.85 34.56
CA THR A 224 -0.16 4.49 35.73
C THR A 224 0.55 4.93 37.01
N ASN A 225 1.85 4.65 37.14
CA ASN A 225 2.63 5.05 38.31
C ASN A 225 2.66 6.58 38.49
N ASN A 226 2.96 7.33 37.42
CA ASN A 226 3.01 8.80 37.47
C ASN A 226 1.67 9.40 37.93
N LEU A 227 0.53 8.84 37.48
CA LEU A 227 -0.80 9.28 37.89
C LEU A 227 -1.05 9.11 39.40
N PHE A 228 -0.47 8.07 40.01
CA PHE A 228 -0.59 7.86 41.46
C PHE A 228 0.43 8.64 42.29
N ASP A 229 1.54 9.08 41.68
CA ASP A 229 2.55 9.92 42.33
C ASP A 229 2.14 11.41 42.35
N GLU A 230 1.35 11.89 41.38
CA GLU A 230 0.79 13.26 41.35
C GLU A 230 -0.35 13.51 42.37
N ILE A 231 -0.80 12.47 43.09
CA ILE A 231 -1.89 12.55 44.09
C ILE A 231 -1.34 12.73 45.53
N LYS A 232 -0.02 12.92 45.72
CA LYS A 232 0.62 13.22 47.01
C LYS A 232 1.06 14.68 47.11
#